data_AF-A0A9E2GXE0-F1
#
_entry.id   AF-A0A9E2GXE0-F1
#
_cell.length_a   1.000
_cell.length_b   1.000
_cell.length_c   1.000
_cell.angle_alpha   90.00
_cell.angle_beta   90.00
_cell.angle_gamma   90.00
#
_symmetry.space_group_name_H-M   'P 1'
#
loop_
_entity.id
_entity.type
_entity.pdbx_description
1 polymer ?
#
loop_
_entity_poly.entity_id
_entity_poly.type
_entity_poly.pdbx_seq_one_letter_code
_entity_poly.pdbx_strand_id
1 'polypeptide(L)'
;MSRLRDHLRSWSLKKRIAVVLVLAASFLFTVHLVGWLSADPMPGARILEVRRGAPGHRDGTLRRYELEVLHRGVILRGHMDTYWYVGKPEEDQVLDLRGSRVTEDHYRFYHGAWTAEFRSWFIMFAVLGLVGGIWFFLDRRRRLRR
;
A
#
# COMPACT_ATOMS: atom_id res chain seq x y z
N MET A 1 6.32 -9.53 32.05
CA MET A 1 6.09 -10.30 30.81
C MET A 1 5.09 -11.48 30.96
N SER A 2 4.96 -12.14 32.12
CA SER A 2 4.04 -13.29 32.29
C SER A 2 2.55 -12.94 32.05
N ARG A 3 2.05 -11.86 32.66
CA ARG A 3 0.63 -11.46 32.53
C ARG A 3 0.19 -11.20 31.08
N LEU A 4 1.05 -10.64 30.24
CA LEU A 4 0.73 -10.33 28.85
C LEU A 4 0.71 -11.60 27.98
N ARG A 5 1.62 -12.54 28.25
CA ARG A 5 1.66 -13.86 27.61
C ARG A 5 0.44 -14.70 27.98
N ASP A 6 0.04 -14.68 29.25
CA ASP A 6 -1.12 -15.43 29.73
C ASP A 6 -2.44 -14.82 29.21
N HIS A 7 -2.50 -13.49 29.13
CA HIS A 7 -3.64 -12.80 28.51
C HIS A 7 -3.78 -13.13 27.03
N LEU A 8 -2.69 -13.13 26.24
CA LEU A 8 -2.71 -13.53 24.83
C LEU A 8 -3.07 -15.02 24.64
N ARG A 9 -2.65 -15.88 25.58
CA ARG A 9 -3.01 -17.30 25.59
C ARG A 9 -4.50 -17.53 25.87
N SER A 10 -5.17 -16.63 26.57
CA SER A 10 -6.63 -16.72 26.79
C SER A 10 -7.45 -16.38 25.54
N TRP A 11 -6.84 -15.79 24.51
CA TRP A 11 -7.55 -15.44 23.28
C TRP A 11 -7.84 -16.66 22.42
N SER A 12 -9.01 -16.67 21.79
CA SER A 12 -9.35 -17.66 20.76
C SER A 12 -8.42 -17.53 19.55
N LEU A 13 -8.19 -18.64 18.83
CA LEU A 13 -7.36 -18.67 17.62
C LEU A 13 -7.81 -17.60 16.61
N LYS A 14 -9.13 -17.42 16.43
CA LYS A 14 -9.73 -16.42 15.54
C LYS A 14 -9.31 -15.00 15.92
N LYS A 15 -9.34 -14.66 17.21
CA LYS A 15 -8.92 -13.34 17.71
C LYS A 15 -7.44 -13.10 17.46
N ARG A 16 -6.59 -14.11 17.66
CA ARG A 16 -5.15 -13.99 17.38
C ARG A 16 -4.87 -13.76 15.90
N ILE A 17 -5.51 -14.53 15.02
CA ILE A 17 -5.38 -14.37 13.56
C ILE A 17 -5.81 -12.96 13.14
N ALA A 18 -6.97 -12.49 13.61
CA ALA A 18 -7.47 -11.15 13.27
C ALA A 18 -6.49 -10.04 13.70
N VAL A 19 -5.96 -10.12 14.92
CA VAL A 19 -4.99 -9.13 15.41
C VAL A 19 -3.69 -9.16 14.61
N VAL A 20 -3.18 -10.35 14.27
CA VAL A 20 -1.99 -10.47 13.42
C VAL A 20 -2.23 -9.85 12.03
N LEU A 21 -3.39 -10.10 11.42
CA LEU A 21 -3.74 -9.52 10.12
C LEU A 21 -3.85 -7.98 10.18
N VAL A 22 -4.46 -7.44 11.22
CA VAL A 22 -4.56 -5.98 11.43
C VAL A 22 -3.17 -5.38 11.61
N LEU A 23 -2.33 -5.97 12.45
CA LEU A 23 -0.97 -5.48 12.68
C LEU A 23 -0.12 -5.55 11.40
N ALA A 24 -0.23 -6.65 10.63
CA ALA A 24 0.45 -6.79 9.35
C ALA A 24 -0.01 -5.74 8.33
N ALA A 25 -1.32 -5.52 8.20
CA ALA A 25 -1.87 -4.50 7.31
C ALA A 25 -1.43 -3.09 7.72
N SER A 26 -1.49 -2.75 9.02
CA SER A 26 -1.03 -1.46 9.54
C SER A 26 0.47 -1.25 9.32
N PHE A 27 1.28 -2.28 9.54
CA PHE A 27 2.71 -2.22 9.27
C PHE A 27 3.01 -1.96 7.79
N LEU A 28 2.40 -2.74 6.88
CA LEU A 28 2.57 -2.55 5.45
C LEU A 28 2.13 -1.15 5.00
N PHE A 29 0.94 -0.70 5.44
CA PHE A 29 0.47 0.67 5.18
C PHE A 29 1.49 1.72 5.64
N THR A 30 2.06 1.55 6.83
CA THR A 30 3.05 2.47 7.39
C THR A 30 4.31 2.51 6.52
N VAL A 31 4.80 1.36 6.06
CA VAL A 31 5.96 1.29 5.16
C VAL A 31 5.68 2.05 3.84
N HIS A 32 4.51 1.86 3.24
CA HIS A 32 4.14 2.58 2.03
C HIS A 32 3.97 4.09 2.27
N LEU A 33 3.33 4.46 3.39
CA LEU A 33 3.12 5.86 3.76
C LEU A 33 4.46 6.58 4.01
N VAL A 34 5.36 5.96 4.76
CA VAL A 34 6.70 6.52 5.02
C VAL A 34 7.48 6.67 3.71
N GLY A 35 7.46 5.65 2.84
CA GLY A 35 8.09 5.72 1.52
C GLY A 35 7.58 6.90 0.69
N TRP A 36 6.26 7.09 0.63
CA TRP A 36 5.64 8.22 -0.07
C TRP A 36 5.98 9.57 0.56
N LEU A 37 5.95 9.68 1.89
CA LEU A 37 6.29 10.92 2.61
C LEU A 37 7.76 11.32 2.40
N SER A 38 8.66 10.33 2.33
CA SER A 38 10.09 10.55 2.05
C SER A 38 10.40 10.84 0.59
N ALA A 39 9.47 10.59 -0.33
CA ALA A 39 9.68 10.83 -1.74
C ALA A 39 9.49 12.31 -2.07
N ASP A 40 10.38 12.85 -2.90
CA ASP A 40 10.36 14.24 -3.30
C ASP A 40 9.22 14.52 -4.29
N PRO A 41 8.46 15.62 -4.11
CA PRO A 41 7.43 16.00 -5.06
C PRO A 41 8.03 16.38 -6.41
N MET A 42 7.45 15.82 -7.47
CA MET A 42 7.84 16.04 -8.88
C MET A 42 6.61 16.53 -9.65
N PRO A 43 6.19 17.79 -9.45
CA PRO A 43 5.03 18.34 -10.14
C PRO A 43 5.30 18.47 -11.63
N GLY A 44 4.31 18.15 -12.45
CA GLY A 44 4.43 18.22 -13.91
C GLY A 44 5.48 17.26 -14.52
N ALA A 45 5.76 16.15 -13.85
CA ALA A 45 6.62 15.11 -14.40
C ALA A 45 5.95 14.45 -15.61
N ARG A 46 6.68 14.33 -16.72
CA ARG A 46 6.19 13.67 -17.94
C ARG A 46 6.76 12.26 -18.02
N ILE A 47 5.89 11.27 -18.20
CA ILE A 47 6.29 9.90 -18.47
C ILE A 47 6.72 9.81 -19.93
N LEU A 48 7.95 9.37 -20.19
CA LEU A 48 8.50 9.22 -21.53
C LEU A 48 8.31 7.80 -22.07
N GLU A 49 8.58 6.80 -21.23
CA GLU A 49 8.49 5.39 -21.62
C GLU A 49 7.83 4.58 -20.51
N VAL A 50 6.97 3.63 -20.87
CA VAL A 50 6.33 2.71 -19.92
C VAL A 50 6.50 1.27 -20.35
N ARG A 51 7.34 0.55 -19.61
CA ARG A 51 7.55 -0.88 -19.81
C ARG A 51 6.98 -1.67 -18.65
N ARG A 52 6.35 -2.80 -18.95
CA ARG A 52 5.90 -3.71 -17.89
C ARG A 52 7.14 -4.42 -17.31
N GLY A 53 7.40 -4.19 -16.04
CA GLY A 53 8.45 -4.87 -15.30
C GLY A 53 8.04 -6.31 -14.97
N ALA A 54 9.02 -7.12 -14.54
CA ALA A 54 8.74 -8.43 -13.97
C ALA A 54 7.75 -8.26 -12.79
N PRO A 55 6.75 -9.15 -12.63
CA PRO A 55 5.73 -8.97 -11.61
C PRO A 55 6.36 -8.94 -10.21
N GLY A 56 6.15 -7.84 -9.49
CA GLY A 56 6.58 -7.71 -8.09
C GLY A 56 5.79 -8.62 -7.14
N HIS A 57 4.58 -9.04 -7.53
CA HIS A 57 3.75 -9.97 -6.77
C HIS A 57 3.14 -11.08 -7.64
N ARG A 58 3.19 -12.31 -7.11
CA ARG A 58 2.70 -13.54 -7.74
C ARG A 58 1.18 -13.54 -7.96
N ASP A 59 0.43 -12.76 -7.18
CA ASP A 59 -1.03 -12.67 -7.25
C ASP A 59 -1.55 -11.65 -8.27
N GLY A 60 -0.66 -10.90 -8.91
CA GLY A 60 -1.00 -9.91 -9.94
C GLY A 60 -1.73 -8.66 -9.42
N THR A 61 -1.87 -8.51 -8.10
CA THR A 61 -2.58 -7.38 -7.49
C THR A 61 -1.79 -6.08 -7.57
N LEU A 62 -0.47 -6.19 -7.48
CA LEU A 62 0.49 -5.11 -7.65
C LEU A 62 1.29 -5.36 -8.94
N ARG A 63 1.28 -4.38 -9.84
CA ARG A 63 1.98 -4.40 -11.12
C ARG A 63 3.12 -3.41 -11.09
N ARG A 64 4.31 -3.87 -11.43
CA ARG A 64 5.49 -3.02 -11.60
C ARG A 64 5.59 -2.54 -13.03
N TYR A 65 5.76 -1.24 -13.19
CA TYR A 65 6.10 -0.59 -14.45
C TYR A 65 7.47 0.05 -14.32
N GLU A 66 8.37 -0.28 -15.23
CA GLU A 66 9.61 0.46 -15.40
C GLU A 66 9.28 1.72 -16.21
N LEU A 67 9.74 2.87 -15.72
CA LEU A 67 9.43 4.19 -16.26
C LEU A 67 10.72 4.97 -16.56
N GLU A 68 10.69 5.68 -17.68
CA GLU A 68 11.52 6.86 -17.87
C GLU A 68 10.66 8.11 -17.64
N VAL A 69 11.10 9.01 -16.78
CA VAL A 69 10.35 10.20 -16.37
C VAL A 69 11.20 11.44 -16.62
N LEU A 70 10.69 12.37 -17.41
CA LEU A 70 11.25 13.71 -17.57
C LEU A 70 10.75 14.62 -16.47
N HIS A 71 11.66 15.17 -15.69
CA HIS A 71 11.35 16.19 -14.70
C HIS A 71 12.45 17.25 -14.69
N ARG A 72 12.07 18.52 -14.89
CA ARG A 72 12.99 19.68 -14.92
C ARG A 72 14.19 19.51 -15.87
N GLY A 73 13.94 18.93 -17.04
CA GLY A 73 14.98 18.71 -18.05
C GLY A 73 15.90 17.51 -17.80
N VAL A 74 15.67 16.74 -16.73
CA VAL A 74 16.43 15.53 -16.40
C VAL A 74 15.57 14.29 -16.65
N ILE A 75 16.15 13.28 -17.28
CA ILE A 75 15.53 11.97 -17.45
C ILE A 75 15.90 11.10 -16.24
N LEU A 76 14.88 10.67 -15.52
CA LEU A 76 14.99 9.79 -14.34
C LEU A 76 14.47 8.41 -14.71
N ARG A 77 15.25 7.38 -14.40
CA ARG A 77 14.89 5.99 -14.63
C ARG A 77 14.48 5.34 -13.34
N GLY A 78 13.47 4.48 -13.39
CA GLY A 78 12.98 3.87 -12.18
C GLY A 78 11.78 2.98 -12.41
N HIS A 79 11.07 2.69 -11.33
CA HIS A 79 9.86 1.90 -11.37
C HIS A 79 8.72 2.53 -10.58
N MET A 80 7.50 2.22 -10.99
CA MET A 80 6.27 2.54 -10.29
C MET A 80 5.49 1.26 -10.06
N ASP A 81 5.12 1.03 -8.81
CA ASP A 81 4.24 -0.07 -8.44
C ASP A 81 2.80 0.46 -8.41
N THR A 82 1.92 -0.11 -9.22
CA THR A 82 0.52 0.29 -9.33
C THR A 82 -0.39 -0.88 -9.00
N TYR A 83 -1.49 -0.62 -8.33
CA TYR A 83 -2.49 -1.65 -8.10
C TYR A 83 -3.35 -1.86 -9.34
N TRP A 84 -3.86 -3.08 -9.53
CA TRP A 84 -4.62 -3.50 -10.71
C TRP A 84 -5.81 -2.59 -11.10
N TYR A 85 -6.41 -1.87 -10.14
CA TYR A 85 -7.56 -0.99 -10.35
C TYR A 85 -7.17 0.49 -10.57
N VAL A 86 -5.91 0.88 -10.36
CA VAL A 86 -5.43 2.26 -10.60
C VAL A 86 -5.20 2.51 -12.10
N GLY A 87 -4.94 1.44 -12.85
CA GLY A 87 -4.63 1.52 -14.27
C GLY A 87 -3.13 1.49 -14.55
N LYS A 88 -2.79 1.49 -15.84
CA LYS A 88 -1.40 1.54 -16.32
C LYS A 88 -1.01 3.03 -16.49
N PRO A 89 0.19 3.46 -16.07
CA PRO A 89 0.72 4.76 -16.45
C PRO A 89 0.89 4.85 -17.97
N GLU A 90 0.56 5.97 -18.59
CA GLU A 90 0.65 6.12 -20.04
C GLU A 90 1.88 6.94 -20.46
N GLU A 91 2.38 6.64 -21.66
CA GLU A 91 3.43 7.47 -22.28
C GLU A 91 2.87 8.85 -22.57
N ASP A 92 3.72 9.87 -22.47
CA ASP A 92 3.39 11.30 -22.59
C ASP A 92 2.45 11.85 -21.52
N GLN A 93 2.02 11.03 -20.56
CA GLN A 93 1.20 11.49 -19.46
C GLN A 93 1.98 12.46 -18.57
N VAL A 94 1.39 13.62 -18.31
CA VAL A 94 1.91 14.61 -17.36
C VAL A 94 1.17 14.43 -16.04
N LEU A 95 1.91 14.10 -14.99
CA LEU A 95 1.38 13.81 -13.67
C LEU A 95 2.19 14.53 -12.59
N ASP A 96 1.52 14.84 -11.49
CA ASP A 96 2.22 15.09 -10.25
C ASP A 96 2.66 13.74 -9.68
N LEU A 97 3.97 13.49 -9.73
CA LEU A 97 4.59 12.30 -9.17
C LEU A 97 5.31 12.65 -7.88
N ARG A 98 5.73 11.61 -7.16
CA ARG A 98 6.80 11.72 -6.17
C ARG A 98 7.87 10.70 -6.52
N GLY A 99 9.13 11.03 -6.31
CA GLY A 99 10.25 10.13 -6.57
C GLY A 99 11.15 9.99 -5.36
N SER A 100 11.47 8.76 -4.98
CA SER A 100 12.54 8.46 -4.01
C SER A 100 13.66 7.71 -4.70
N ARG A 101 14.90 8.17 -4.57
CA ARG A 101 16.07 7.47 -5.12
C ARG A 101 16.29 6.16 -4.36
N VAL A 102 16.41 5.04 -5.09
CA VAL A 102 16.64 3.69 -4.54
C VAL A 102 18.09 3.28 -4.71
N THR A 103 18.64 3.50 -5.90
CA THR A 103 20.08 3.37 -6.20
C THR A 103 20.55 4.64 -6.91
N GLU A 104 21.84 4.73 -7.25
CA GLU A 104 22.42 5.91 -7.91
C GLU A 104 21.62 6.34 -9.16
N ASP A 105 21.19 5.38 -9.98
CA ASP A 105 20.50 5.60 -11.25
C ASP A 105 19.03 5.12 -11.27
N HIS A 106 18.49 4.68 -10.14
CA HIS A 106 17.14 4.09 -10.09
C HIS A 106 16.24 4.78 -9.07
N TYR A 107 15.07 5.21 -9.52
CA TYR A 107 14.03 5.81 -8.71
C TYR A 107 12.89 4.84 -8.44
N ARG A 108 12.19 5.08 -7.33
CA ARG A 108 10.85 4.59 -7.10
C ARG A 108 9.90 5.77 -7.22
N PHE A 109 8.95 5.66 -8.13
CA PHE A 109 7.93 6.66 -8.37
C PHE A 109 6.62 6.28 -7.66
N TYR A 110 5.91 7.30 -7.19
CA TYR A 110 4.60 7.21 -6.56
C TYR A 110 3.66 8.23 -7.19
N HIS A 111 2.35 8.01 -7.08
CA HIS A 111 1.40 9.06 -7.40
C HIS A 111 1.53 10.22 -6.40
N GLY A 112 1.55 11.45 -6.90
CA GLY A 112 1.57 12.65 -6.06
C GLY A 112 0.29 12.84 -5.26
N ALA A 113 -0.86 12.50 -5.84
CA ALA A 113 -2.13 12.51 -5.12
C ALA A 113 -2.22 11.31 -4.15
N TRP A 114 -2.26 11.60 -2.84
CA TRP A 114 -2.41 10.56 -1.81
C TRP A 114 -3.65 9.69 -2.01
N THR A 115 -4.73 10.26 -2.57
CA THR A 115 -5.97 9.56 -2.87
C THR A 115 -5.79 8.51 -3.97
N ALA A 116 -4.92 8.75 -4.95
CA ALA A 116 -4.59 7.75 -5.96
C ALA A 116 -3.70 6.66 -5.35
N GLU A 117 -2.71 7.05 -4.55
CA GLU A 117 -1.72 6.14 -3.96
C GLU A 117 -2.32 5.20 -2.91
N PHE A 118 -3.13 5.73 -1.98
CA PHE A 118 -3.55 5.01 -0.78
C PHE A 118 -5.00 4.56 -0.75
N ARG A 119 -5.81 4.83 -1.78
CA ARG A 119 -7.25 4.50 -1.76
C ARG A 119 -7.55 3.02 -1.47
N SER A 120 -6.74 2.07 -1.97
CA SER A 120 -6.92 0.65 -1.62
C SER A 120 -6.78 0.39 -0.13
N TRP A 121 -5.79 1.01 0.51
CA TRP A 121 -5.53 0.81 1.93
C TRP A 121 -6.75 1.19 2.76
N PHE A 122 -7.38 2.31 2.46
CA PHE A 122 -8.61 2.73 3.15
C PHE A 122 -9.78 1.78 2.89
N ILE A 123 -9.96 1.30 1.65
CA ILE A 123 -10.99 0.29 1.34
C ILE A 123 -10.72 -1.00 2.13
N MET A 124 -9.47 -1.46 2.17
CA MET A 124 -9.06 -2.66 2.88
C MET A 124 -9.30 -2.52 4.39
N PHE A 125 -8.88 -1.41 5.00
CA PHE A 125 -9.13 -1.15 6.42
C PHE A 125 -10.61 -1.02 6.74
N ALA A 126 -11.42 -0.41 5.86
CA ALA A 126 -12.87 -0.34 6.03
C ALA A 126 -13.52 -1.72 6.02
N VAL A 127 -13.13 -2.60 5.08
CA VAL A 127 -13.62 -3.98 5.02
C VAL A 127 -13.19 -4.77 6.27
N LEU A 128 -11.92 -4.68 6.67
CA LEU A 128 -11.43 -5.33 7.89
C LEU A 128 -12.15 -4.83 9.15
N GLY A 129 -12.39 -3.52 9.23
CA GLY A 129 -13.15 -2.90 10.32
C GLY A 129 -14.60 -3.36 10.38
N LEU A 130 -15.28 -3.42 9.23
CA LEU A 130 -16.67 -3.90 9.13
C LEU A 130 -16.78 -5.37 9.54
N VAL A 131 -15.90 -6.23 9.03
CA VAL A 131 -15.85 -7.65 9.40
C VAL A 131 -15.59 -7.82 10.90
N GLY A 132 -14.64 -7.04 11.45
CA GLY A 132 -14.35 -7.02 12.87
C GLY A 132 -15.53 -6.57 13.73
N GLY A 133 -16.24 -5.52 13.31
CA GLY A 133 -17.41 -4.97 13.98
C GLY A 133 -18.59 -5.95 14.00
N ILE A 134 -18.91 -6.55 12.85
CA ILE A 134 -19.95 -7.60 12.74
C ILE A 134 -19.59 -8.78 13.64
N TRP A 135 -18.34 -9.24 13.61
CA TRP A 135 -17.89 -10.34 14.46
C TRP A 135 -18.03 -10.02 15.95
N PHE A 136 -17.59 -8.84 16.38
CA PHE A 136 -17.72 -8.39 17.76
C PHE A 136 -19.19 -8.32 18.21
N PHE A 137 -20.07 -7.79 17.36
CA PHE A 137 -21.50 -7.71 17.63
C PHE A 137 -22.13 -9.10 17.78
N LEU A 138 -21.82 -10.03 16.87
CA LEU A 138 -22.31 -11.41 16.91
C LEU A 138 -21.78 -12.18 18.12
N ASP A 139 -20.51 -12.00 18.48
CA ASP A 139 -19.90 -12.65 19.64
C ASP A 139 -20.51 -12.12 20.95
N ARG A 140 -20.67 -10.79 21.09
CA ARG A 140 -21.34 -10.17 22.23
C ARG A 140 -22.78 -10.66 22.37
N ARG A 141 -23.53 -10.76 21.27
CA ARG A 141 -24.92 -11.27 21.27
C ARG A 141 -24.99 -12.74 21.70
N ARG A 142 -24.02 -13.58 21.35
CA ARG A 142 -23.96 -14.99 21.80
C ARG A 142 -23.68 -15.09 23.30
N ARG A 143 -22.82 -14.24 23.85
CA ARG A 143 -22.52 -14.23 25.29
C ARG A 143 -23.69 -13.74 26.14
N LEU A 144 -24.49 -12.80 25.65
CA LEU A 144 -25.68 -12.29 26.34
C LEU A 144 -26.89 -13.26 26.30
N ARG A 145 -26.83 -14.29 25.45
CA ARG A 145 -27.86 -15.33 25.33
C ARG A 145 -27.51 -16.63 26.07
N ARG A 146 -26.36 -16.67 26.72
CA ARG A 146 -25.94 -17.74 27.65
C ARG A 146 -25.98 -17.18 29.06
#